data_AF-A0A0B8N053-F1
#
_entry.id   AF-A0A0B8N053-F1
#
_cell.length_a   1.000
_cell.length_b   1.000
_cell.length_c   1.000
_cell.angle_alpha   90.00
_cell.angle_beta   90.00
_cell.angle_gamma   90.00
#
_symmetry.space_group_name_H-M   'P 1'
#
loop_
_entity.id
_entity.type
_entity.pdbx_description
1 polymer ?
#
loop_
_entity_poly.entity_id
_entity_poly.type
_entity_poly.pdbx_seq_one_letter_code
_entity_poly.pdbx_strand_id
1 'polypeptide(L)'
;MLVRQRIAAAPASLARGATNSFSSASSASSSSRFFEKTRPSPSQLLSKQQPSTFARRAYATEAPAPAPAAPKKKRFRFLRWTYRLTVLGLLGGTGYLGYRIYLLRHPEEQVEPDPSKKTLVILGSGWGSVSLLKKLDTENYNVVVISPRNFFLFTPLLPSCTTGLIEHRSIMEPIRNILRHKKATVKFYEAEATKIDYEKRLVYISDDSEIKGDVSHTVVPFDMLVVGVGAENATFGIPGVREHSCFLKEVGDAQKIRKRIMDCVETASFKDQTEEEVKRLLHMVVVGGGPTGVEFAGELQDFFEEDLRKWIPGIQDNFHVTLVEALPNILPMFSKQLIEYTESSFKEEKITIRTKTMVKKVTDKYIEAEVTKPDGTKELEKIPYGLLVWATGNAVRNVVKDLMSQIPAQKNSRRGLAVNEFLVVNGTENIWAVGDCAITNYAPTAQVASQEGAFLARLFNTMAKTEALEEELKKLSVAQQEAKNDEARNEIFAEIKERQRQLRRTKQIGPFQYSHQGSLAYIGKERAVADISWVSGNIASGGTMTYLFWRSAYLSMVFSARNRILVATDWIKAKIFGRDVSRE
;
A
#
# COMPACT_ATOMS: atom_id res chain seq x y z
N MET A 1 -5.61 -42.39 51.01
CA MET A 1 -6.66 -43.37 51.36
C MET A 1 -6.97 -44.16 50.09
N LEU A 2 -6.74 -45.49 50.06
CA LEU A 2 -6.95 -46.44 48.91
C LEU A 2 -6.18 -46.08 47.61
N VAL A 3 -5.17 -46.78 47.08
CA VAL A 3 -4.72 -48.21 47.05
C VAL A 3 -5.50 -49.14 46.10
N ARG A 4 -4.89 -49.39 44.93
CA ARG A 4 -4.86 -50.61 44.06
C ARG A 4 -3.91 -50.26 42.88
N GLN A 5 -2.73 -50.87 42.61
CA GLN A 5 -2.34 -52.28 42.43
C GLN A 5 -3.26 -53.06 41.49
N ARG A 6 -2.84 -53.82 40.47
CA ARG A 6 -1.56 -54.11 39.74
C ARG A 6 -2.00 -54.46 38.28
N ILE A 7 -1.18 -54.69 37.24
CA ILE A 7 -0.33 -55.86 36.93
C ILE A 7 0.37 -55.56 35.59
N ALA A 8 1.58 -56.09 35.37
CA ALA A 8 2.34 -55.98 34.11
C ALA A 8 2.30 -57.27 33.29
N ALA A 9 2.47 -57.17 31.96
CA ALA A 9 2.91 -58.29 31.11
C ALA A 9 3.52 -57.80 29.77
N ALA A 10 4.80 -58.10 29.58
CA ALA A 10 5.49 -58.34 28.29
C ALA A 10 6.14 -59.75 28.43
N PRO A 11 6.57 -60.48 27.36
CA PRO A 11 7.71 -60.07 26.52
C PRO A 11 7.77 -60.69 25.08
N ALA A 12 8.95 -60.58 24.44
CA ALA A 12 9.51 -61.37 23.32
C ALA A 12 8.86 -61.21 21.91
N SER A 13 9.53 -60.92 20.77
CA SER A 13 10.90 -61.06 20.21
C SER A 13 11.11 -62.27 19.26
N LEU A 14 11.89 -62.06 18.19
CA LEU A 14 12.32 -62.95 17.07
C LEU A 14 11.55 -62.69 15.75
N ALA A 15 12.09 -62.77 14.53
CA ALA A 15 13.46 -62.82 13.99
C ALA A 15 13.42 -62.70 12.43
N ARG A 16 14.44 -62.05 11.86
CA ARG A 16 15.21 -62.34 10.62
C ARG A 16 14.56 -62.89 9.32
N GLY A 17 14.95 -62.22 8.21
CA GLY A 17 15.24 -62.78 6.88
C GLY A 17 14.09 -62.69 5.85
N ALA A 18 14.31 -62.66 4.53
CA ALA A 18 15.42 -62.29 3.64
C ALA A 18 15.00 -62.69 2.20
N THR A 19 15.33 -61.85 1.21
CA THR A 19 15.60 -62.18 -0.21
C THR A 19 14.52 -62.71 -1.19
N ASN A 20 14.44 -61.98 -2.32
CA ASN A 20 14.39 -62.44 -3.73
C ASN A 20 13.09 -63.09 -4.27
N SER A 21 12.39 -62.62 -5.32
CA SER A 21 12.72 -62.01 -6.65
C SER A 21 12.85 -63.01 -7.80
N PHE A 22 11.93 -62.94 -8.79
CA PHE A 22 12.04 -63.45 -10.17
C PHE A 22 11.05 -62.60 -11.02
N SER A 23 11.51 -61.76 -11.97
CA SER A 23 11.74 -62.05 -13.42
C SER A 23 10.46 -62.07 -14.28
N SER A 24 10.38 -61.56 -15.52
CA SER A 24 11.31 -60.80 -16.37
C SER A 24 10.66 -60.49 -17.75
N ALA A 25 11.10 -59.42 -18.43
CA ALA A 25 11.14 -59.26 -19.91
C ALA A 25 9.79 -59.23 -20.72
N SER A 26 9.64 -58.56 -21.88
CA SER A 26 10.48 -57.62 -22.64
C SER A 26 9.71 -56.96 -23.82
N SER A 27 10.29 -55.92 -24.45
CA SER A 27 9.98 -55.30 -25.78
C SER A 27 8.59 -54.63 -25.96
N ALA A 28 8.47 -53.34 -26.31
CA ALA A 28 8.89 -52.61 -27.56
C ALA A 28 8.05 -53.02 -28.80
N SER A 29 7.58 -52.14 -29.71
CA SER A 29 7.57 -50.66 -29.77
C SER A 29 6.68 -50.13 -30.92
N SER A 30 6.16 -48.91 -30.80
CA SER A 30 5.79 -47.96 -31.89
C SER A 30 4.49 -48.11 -32.71
N SER A 31 4.09 -46.96 -33.30
CA SER A 31 3.19 -46.73 -34.46
C SER A 31 1.66 -46.63 -34.27
N SER A 32 1.22 -45.37 -34.16
CA SER A 32 0.08 -44.73 -34.86
C SER A 32 -1.02 -45.57 -35.52
N ARG A 33 -2.29 -45.28 -35.20
CA ARG A 33 -3.42 -45.46 -36.14
C ARG A 33 -4.44 -44.33 -36.06
N PHE A 34 -4.94 -43.95 -37.23
CA PHE A 34 -6.16 -43.16 -37.43
C PHE A 34 -7.14 -44.00 -38.26
N PHE A 35 -8.43 -43.70 -38.09
CA PHE A 35 -9.56 -43.97 -38.99
C PHE A 35 -10.17 -45.38 -39.20
N GLU A 36 -11.50 -45.36 -39.00
CA GLU A 36 -12.58 -46.00 -39.76
C GLU A 36 -12.97 -47.48 -39.60
N LYS A 37 -14.30 -47.68 -39.55
CA LYS A 37 -15.00 -48.97 -39.63
C LYS A 37 -16.33 -48.78 -40.35
N THR A 38 -16.59 -49.63 -41.34
CA THR A 38 -17.87 -49.74 -42.05
C THR A 38 -18.71 -50.94 -41.59
N ARG A 39 -19.97 -50.93 -41.99
CA ARG A 39 -21.09 -51.87 -41.71
C ARG A 39 -21.02 -53.13 -42.61
N PRO A 40 -21.81 -54.22 -42.41
CA PRO A 40 -23.25 -54.22 -42.78
C PRO A 40 -24.21 -55.16 -41.99
N SER A 41 -25.48 -55.17 -42.42
CA SER A 41 -26.67 -55.94 -41.94
C SER A 41 -26.84 -57.27 -42.74
N PRO A 42 -28.01 -57.98 -42.92
CA PRO A 42 -29.42 -57.75 -42.51
C PRO A 42 -30.24 -58.99 -42.04
N SER A 43 -31.55 -58.78 -41.75
CA SER A 43 -32.60 -59.82 -41.80
C SER A 43 -34.02 -59.26 -42.10
N GLN A 44 -35.09 -59.74 -41.43
CA GLN A 44 -36.42 -60.02 -42.02
C GLN A 44 -37.58 -59.94 -40.98
N LEU A 45 -38.90 -59.95 -41.25
CA LEU A 45 -39.87 -59.64 -42.35
C LEU A 45 -41.32 -59.89 -41.77
N LEU A 46 -42.41 -59.63 -42.53
CA LEU A 46 -43.86 -59.82 -42.25
C LEU A 46 -44.56 -58.75 -41.36
N SER A 47 -45.89 -58.48 -41.42
CA SER A 47 -46.90 -58.53 -42.53
C SER A 47 -48.31 -58.09 -42.03
N LYS A 48 -49.01 -57.25 -42.83
CA LYS A 48 -50.48 -57.13 -43.02
C LYS A 48 -51.45 -56.39 -42.04
N GLN A 49 -52.49 -55.88 -42.73
CA GLN A 49 -53.87 -55.52 -42.35
C GLN A 49 -54.23 -54.11 -41.82
N GLN A 50 -54.91 -53.36 -42.69
CA GLN A 50 -55.93 -52.36 -42.33
C GLN A 50 -57.26 -53.04 -41.99
N PRO A 51 -58.12 -52.38 -41.21
CA PRO A 51 -59.56 -52.42 -41.41
C PRO A 51 -60.14 -51.04 -41.76
N SER A 52 -61.10 -51.02 -42.69
CA SER A 52 -61.95 -49.86 -42.97
C SER A 52 -63.29 -50.00 -42.26
N THR A 53 -63.73 -48.99 -41.52
CA THR A 53 -65.14 -48.86 -41.10
C THR A 53 -65.61 -47.41 -41.16
N PHE A 54 -66.71 -47.20 -41.90
CA PHE A 54 -67.47 -45.95 -41.89
C PHE A 54 -68.20 -45.80 -40.55
N ALA A 55 -68.12 -44.62 -39.92
CA ALA A 55 -69.04 -44.23 -38.85
C ALA A 55 -69.41 -42.75 -38.96
N ARG A 56 -70.72 -42.51 -38.81
CA ARG A 56 -71.50 -41.29 -39.09
C ARG A 56 -70.98 -40.01 -38.42
N ARG A 57 -71.30 -38.87 -39.04
CA ARG A 57 -71.41 -37.56 -38.36
C ARG A 57 -72.21 -37.71 -37.06
N ALA A 58 -71.58 -37.44 -35.93
CA ALA A 58 -72.24 -36.98 -34.73
C ALA A 58 -71.84 -35.51 -34.51
N TYR A 59 -72.81 -34.63 -34.28
CA TYR A 59 -72.52 -33.26 -33.88
C TYR A 59 -72.05 -33.28 -32.42
N ALA A 60 -70.77 -32.95 -32.20
CA ALA A 60 -70.23 -32.64 -30.89
C ALA A 60 -69.53 -31.27 -30.99
N THR A 61 -70.22 -30.23 -30.55
CA THR A 61 -69.67 -28.87 -30.41
C THR A 61 -68.75 -28.80 -29.21
N GLU A 62 -67.46 -29.09 -29.42
CA GLU A 62 -66.38 -28.61 -28.58
C GLU A 62 -65.07 -28.57 -29.38
N ALA A 63 -64.42 -27.41 -29.44
CA ALA A 63 -63.13 -27.27 -30.11
C ALA A 63 -62.01 -27.77 -29.20
N PRO A 64 -61.03 -28.55 -29.70
CA PRO A 64 -59.89 -28.97 -28.89
C PRO A 64 -59.10 -27.74 -28.43
N ALA A 65 -58.81 -27.69 -27.12
CA ALA A 65 -58.08 -26.58 -26.52
C ALA A 65 -56.72 -26.36 -27.20
N PRO A 66 -56.27 -25.11 -27.41
CA PRO A 66 -55.00 -24.84 -28.06
C PRO A 66 -53.84 -25.39 -27.23
N ALA A 67 -52.95 -26.14 -27.88
CA ALA A 67 -51.76 -26.68 -27.24
C ALA A 67 -50.95 -25.56 -26.54
N PRO A 68 -50.43 -25.79 -25.32
CA PRO A 68 -49.75 -24.75 -24.56
C PRO A 68 -48.53 -24.22 -25.33
N ALA A 69 -48.52 -22.92 -25.59
CA ALA A 69 -47.46 -22.28 -26.36
C ALA A 69 -46.09 -22.48 -25.70
N ALA A 70 -45.16 -23.08 -26.43
CA ALA A 70 -43.82 -23.38 -25.93
C ALA A 70 -43.17 -22.12 -25.30
N PRO A 71 -42.52 -22.22 -24.12
CA PRO A 71 -42.05 -21.07 -23.36
C PRO A 71 -41.11 -20.19 -24.20
N LYS A 72 -41.54 -18.94 -24.42
CA LYS A 72 -40.91 -18.02 -25.38
C LYS A 72 -39.42 -17.82 -25.06
N LYS A 73 -38.57 -17.84 -26.09
CA LYS A 73 -37.08 -17.77 -26.08
C LYS A 73 -36.45 -16.49 -25.46
N LYS A 74 -37.17 -15.74 -24.61
CA LYS A 74 -36.74 -14.47 -23.99
C LYS A 74 -35.48 -14.64 -23.11
N ARG A 75 -35.41 -15.70 -22.29
CA ARG A 75 -34.28 -15.96 -21.37
C ARG A 75 -32.94 -16.11 -22.12
N PHE A 76 -32.96 -16.74 -23.30
CA PHE A 76 -31.79 -16.87 -24.20
C PHE A 76 -31.39 -15.55 -24.89
N ARG A 77 -32.33 -14.64 -25.16
CA ARG A 77 -32.00 -13.31 -25.72
C ARG A 77 -31.31 -12.42 -24.69
N PHE A 78 -31.78 -12.42 -23.44
CA PHE A 78 -31.12 -11.69 -22.35
C PHE A 78 -29.69 -12.20 -22.13
N LEU A 79 -29.49 -13.51 -22.00
CA LEU A 79 -28.17 -14.11 -21.79
C LEU A 79 -27.19 -13.85 -22.95
N ARG A 80 -27.69 -13.78 -24.20
CA ARG A 80 -26.88 -13.38 -25.37
C ARG A 80 -26.52 -11.90 -25.36
N TRP A 81 -27.38 -11.03 -24.83
CA TRP A 81 -27.10 -9.58 -24.75
C TRP A 81 -26.13 -9.28 -23.61
N THR A 82 -26.29 -9.89 -22.44
CA THR A 82 -25.31 -9.79 -21.35
C THR A 82 -23.95 -10.32 -21.78
N TYR A 83 -23.88 -11.51 -22.41
CA TYR A 83 -22.63 -12.04 -22.97
C TYR A 83 -21.97 -11.07 -23.98
N ARG A 84 -22.75 -10.50 -24.91
CA ARG A 84 -22.23 -9.50 -25.87
C ARG A 84 -21.69 -8.25 -25.18
N LEU A 85 -22.39 -7.73 -24.17
CA LEU A 85 -21.90 -6.59 -23.38
C LEU A 85 -20.64 -6.94 -22.58
N THR A 86 -20.56 -8.13 -21.99
CA THR A 86 -19.35 -8.60 -21.30
C THR A 86 -18.16 -8.70 -22.26
N VAL A 87 -18.35 -9.29 -23.45
CA VAL A 87 -17.29 -9.41 -24.46
C VAL A 87 -16.88 -8.04 -25.01
N LEU A 88 -17.83 -7.16 -25.34
CA LEU A 88 -17.52 -5.80 -25.81
C LEU A 88 -16.83 -4.96 -24.72
N GLY A 89 -17.28 -5.07 -23.47
CA GLY A 89 -16.66 -4.41 -22.32
C GLY A 89 -15.25 -4.92 -22.04
N LEU A 90 -15.02 -6.23 -22.19
CA LEU A 90 -13.69 -6.83 -22.04
C LEU A 90 -12.76 -6.41 -23.17
N LEU A 91 -13.20 -6.45 -24.44
CA LEU A 91 -12.42 -5.97 -25.58
C LEU A 91 -12.10 -4.46 -25.47
N GLY A 92 -13.10 -3.64 -25.12
CA GLY A 92 -12.91 -2.20 -24.91
C GLY A 92 -11.98 -1.90 -23.72
N GLY A 93 -12.11 -2.64 -22.61
CA GLY A 93 -11.24 -2.54 -21.46
C GLY A 93 -9.79 -2.96 -21.75
N THR A 94 -9.59 -4.05 -22.49
CA THR A 94 -8.28 -4.51 -22.95
C THR A 94 -7.65 -3.51 -23.92
N GLY A 95 -8.42 -2.98 -24.87
CA GLY A 95 -7.96 -1.94 -25.80
C GLY A 95 -7.57 -0.64 -25.07
N TYR A 96 -8.39 -0.19 -24.11
CA TYR A 96 -8.08 0.97 -23.27
C TYR A 96 -6.81 0.74 -22.43
N LEU A 97 -6.67 -0.43 -21.80
CA LEU A 97 -5.48 -0.78 -21.04
C LEU A 97 -4.23 -0.82 -21.93
N GLY A 98 -4.33 -1.41 -23.13
CA GLY A 98 -3.27 -1.42 -24.13
C GLY A 98 -2.85 0.00 -24.55
N TYR A 99 -3.81 0.89 -24.82
CA TYR A 99 -3.54 2.30 -25.12
C TYR A 99 -2.89 3.04 -23.94
N ARG A 100 -3.35 2.80 -22.70
CA ARG A 100 -2.71 3.37 -21.49
C ARG A 100 -1.28 2.87 -21.29
N ILE A 101 -1.00 1.60 -21.59
CA ILE A 101 0.36 1.03 -21.55
C ILE A 101 1.22 1.63 -22.67
N TYR A 102 0.67 1.83 -23.87
CA TYR A 102 1.36 2.49 -24.97
C TYR A 102 1.81 3.90 -24.58
N LEU A 103 0.90 4.74 -24.07
CA LEU A 103 1.24 6.09 -23.59
C LEU A 103 2.28 6.07 -22.47
N LEU A 104 2.20 5.11 -21.53
CA LEU A 104 3.18 4.96 -20.45
C LEU A 104 4.59 4.55 -20.91
N ARG A 105 4.71 4.02 -22.13
CA ARG A 105 6.00 3.61 -22.74
C ARG A 105 6.53 4.61 -23.76
N HIS A 106 5.69 5.53 -24.24
CA HIS A 106 6.03 6.54 -25.25
C HIS A 106 5.62 7.93 -24.74
N PRO A 107 6.29 8.45 -23.69
CA PRO A 107 6.01 9.78 -23.17
C PRO A 107 6.44 10.86 -24.18
N GLU A 108 5.64 11.91 -24.31
CA GLU A 108 5.88 13.07 -25.17
C GLU A 108 7.22 13.75 -24.86
N GLU A 109 7.78 14.53 -25.80
CA GLU A 109 8.99 15.31 -25.53
C GLU A 109 8.73 16.38 -24.46
N GLN A 110 9.71 16.64 -23.58
CA GLN A 110 9.54 17.57 -22.46
C GLN A 110 10.04 18.96 -22.86
N VAL A 111 9.29 20.00 -22.49
CA VAL A 111 9.71 21.39 -22.65
C VAL A 111 10.90 21.66 -21.73
N GLU A 112 11.97 22.20 -22.28
CA GLU A 112 13.18 22.54 -21.52
C GLU A 112 12.92 23.66 -20.48
N PRO A 113 13.69 23.70 -19.37
CA PRO A 113 13.54 24.72 -18.33
C PRO A 113 13.79 26.14 -18.87
N ASP A 114 12.94 27.08 -18.48
CA ASP A 114 13.02 28.49 -18.88
C ASP A 114 13.64 29.29 -17.74
N PRO A 115 14.86 29.84 -17.89
CA PRO A 115 15.56 30.55 -16.80
C PRO A 115 14.82 31.75 -16.20
N SER A 116 13.79 32.29 -16.87
CA SER A 116 12.96 33.38 -16.33
C SER A 116 11.94 32.92 -15.28
N LYS A 117 11.63 31.61 -15.22
CA LYS A 117 10.62 31.06 -14.31
C LYS A 117 11.20 30.75 -12.93
N LYS A 118 10.36 30.93 -11.90
CA LYS A 118 10.68 30.62 -10.50
C LYS A 118 11.12 29.16 -10.33
N THR A 119 12.19 28.95 -9.58
CA THR A 119 12.72 27.64 -9.23
C THR A 119 11.98 27.07 -8.02
N LEU A 120 11.26 25.98 -8.23
CA LEU A 120 10.52 25.25 -7.19
C LEU A 120 11.28 23.99 -6.80
N VAL A 121 11.88 24.00 -5.60
CA VAL A 121 12.55 22.84 -5.01
C VAL A 121 11.57 22.04 -4.17
N ILE A 122 11.51 20.73 -4.39
CA ILE A 122 10.66 19.78 -3.64
C ILE A 122 11.57 18.73 -2.99
N LEU A 123 11.55 18.66 -1.67
CA LEU A 123 12.31 17.69 -0.90
C LEU A 123 11.47 16.44 -0.61
N GLY A 124 12.06 15.27 -0.81
CA GLY A 124 11.46 13.96 -0.54
C GLY A 124 10.65 13.37 -1.70
N SER A 125 10.58 12.04 -1.74
CA SER A 125 9.82 11.22 -2.70
C SER A 125 8.61 10.53 -2.05
N GLY A 126 8.08 11.12 -0.97
CA GLY A 126 6.98 10.56 -0.17
C GLY A 126 5.58 10.95 -0.65
N TRP A 127 4.58 10.58 0.15
CA TRP A 127 3.16 10.82 -0.09
C TRP A 127 2.80 12.28 -0.42
N GLY A 128 3.32 13.25 0.36
CA GLY A 128 3.09 14.68 0.12
C GLY A 128 3.71 15.15 -1.20
N SER A 129 5.02 14.98 -1.34
CA SER A 129 5.79 15.42 -2.52
C SER A 129 5.28 14.79 -3.82
N VAL A 130 4.92 13.51 -3.81
CA VAL A 130 4.44 12.82 -5.01
C VAL A 130 2.99 13.16 -5.35
N SER A 131 2.14 13.44 -4.35
CA SER A 131 0.79 13.95 -4.60
C SER A 131 0.81 15.38 -5.17
N LEU A 132 1.71 16.23 -4.66
CA LEU A 132 2.03 17.54 -5.25
C LEU A 132 2.49 17.37 -6.70
N LEU A 133 3.59 16.63 -6.92
CA LEU A 133 4.17 16.41 -8.24
C LEU A 133 3.12 15.93 -9.24
N LYS A 134 2.30 14.91 -8.91
CA LYS A 134 1.29 14.38 -9.85
C LYS A 134 0.28 15.43 -10.34
N LYS A 135 -0.05 16.45 -9.55
CA LYS A 135 -1.07 17.47 -9.88
C LYS A 135 -0.50 18.85 -10.25
N LEU A 136 0.77 19.11 -9.94
CA LEU A 136 1.49 20.32 -10.34
C LEU A 136 1.59 20.38 -11.88
N ASP A 137 1.28 21.54 -12.46
CA ASP A 137 1.62 21.83 -13.85
C ASP A 137 3.03 22.43 -13.90
N THR A 138 3.96 21.62 -14.42
CA THR A 138 5.40 21.90 -14.45
C THR A 138 5.78 22.97 -15.45
N GLU A 139 4.91 23.34 -16.39
CA GLU A 139 5.22 24.40 -17.36
C GLU A 139 5.36 25.79 -16.68
N ASN A 140 4.83 25.94 -15.46
CA ASN A 140 4.84 27.19 -14.70
C ASN A 140 6.13 27.43 -13.89
N TYR A 141 6.97 26.41 -13.68
CA TYR A 141 8.07 26.45 -12.72
C TYR A 141 9.28 25.63 -13.19
N ASN A 142 10.48 26.08 -12.84
CA ASN A 142 11.68 25.25 -12.94
C ASN A 142 11.71 24.29 -11.74
N VAL A 143 11.18 23.08 -11.92
CA VAL A 143 11.00 22.12 -10.82
C VAL A 143 12.27 21.29 -10.61
N VAL A 144 12.75 21.26 -9.35
CA VAL A 144 13.84 20.39 -8.91
C VAL A 144 13.33 19.50 -7.77
N VAL A 145 13.54 18.20 -7.87
CA VAL A 145 13.18 17.21 -6.84
C VAL A 145 14.46 16.62 -6.25
N ILE A 146 14.58 16.63 -4.93
CA ILE A 146 15.75 16.11 -4.19
C ILE A 146 15.27 15.04 -3.22
N SER A 147 15.77 13.81 -3.34
CA SER A 147 15.53 12.75 -2.36
C SER A 147 16.56 11.63 -2.48
N PRO A 148 17.06 11.04 -1.38
CA PRO A 148 17.97 9.89 -1.44
C PRO A 148 17.25 8.59 -1.88
N ARG A 149 15.93 8.65 -2.11
CA ARG A 149 15.12 7.51 -2.56
C ARG A 149 14.48 7.81 -3.90
N ASN A 150 14.98 7.18 -4.97
CA ASN A 150 14.48 7.36 -6.35
C ASN A 150 13.10 6.77 -6.67
N PHE A 151 12.36 6.26 -5.68
CA PHE A 151 11.02 5.72 -5.82
C PHE A 151 10.05 6.26 -4.76
N PHE A 152 8.78 6.35 -5.16
CA PHE A 152 7.66 6.44 -4.24
C PHE A 152 7.38 5.06 -3.64
N LEU A 153 7.12 5.00 -2.32
CA LEU A 153 6.77 3.79 -1.60
C LEU A 153 5.30 3.84 -1.13
N PHE A 154 4.49 2.88 -1.55
CA PHE A 154 3.11 2.71 -1.05
C PHE A 154 3.13 2.03 0.32
N THR A 155 3.49 2.80 1.36
CA THR A 155 3.71 2.31 2.73
C THR A 155 2.58 1.47 3.37
N PRO A 156 1.27 1.62 3.07
CA PRO A 156 0.21 0.80 3.66
C PRO A 156 0.26 -0.70 3.28
N LEU A 157 1.07 -1.10 2.29
CA LEU A 157 1.27 -2.51 1.94
C LEU A 157 2.69 -3.01 2.30
N LEU A 158 3.47 -2.20 3.02
CA LEU A 158 4.80 -2.57 3.49
C LEU A 158 4.79 -3.74 4.50
N PRO A 159 3.82 -3.89 5.43
CA PRO A 159 3.73 -5.07 6.30
C PRO A 159 3.68 -6.38 5.51
N SER A 160 2.89 -6.46 4.44
CA SER A 160 2.78 -7.63 3.56
C SER A 160 4.07 -8.00 2.81
N CYS A 161 5.04 -7.08 2.73
CA CYS A 161 6.36 -7.34 2.13
C CYS A 161 7.31 -8.08 3.09
N THR A 162 7.06 -8.01 4.40
CA THR A 162 7.89 -8.71 5.42
C THR A 162 7.73 -10.24 5.37
N THR A 163 6.59 -10.71 4.85
CA THR A 163 6.19 -12.13 4.80
C THR A 163 6.18 -12.70 3.38
N GLY A 164 6.49 -11.90 2.36
CA GLY A 164 6.45 -12.34 0.96
C GLY A 164 5.03 -12.51 0.37
N LEU A 165 4.00 -11.92 1.00
CA LEU A 165 2.65 -11.85 0.43
C LEU A 165 2.58 -10.85 -0.75
N ILE A 166 3.39 -9.79 -0.69
CA ILE A 166 3.53 -8.78 -1.74
C ILE A 166 5.02 -8.55 -1.99
N GLU A 167 5.42 -8.54 -3.26
CA GLU A 167 6.80 -8.24 -3.64
C GLU A 167 7.08 -6.75 -3.43
N HIS A 168 8.22 -6.40 -2.82
CA HIS A 168 8.51 -4.99 -2.52
C HIS A 168 8.49 -4.09 -3.78
N ARG A 169 8.93 -4.62 -4.93
CA ARG A 169 8.89 -3.95 -6.24
C ARG A 169 7.48 -3.67 -6.74
N SER A 170 6.47 -4.37 -6.23
CA SER A 170 5.05 -4.17 -6.55
C SER A 170 4.45 -2.96 -5.86
N ILE A 171 5.05 -2.47 -4.77
CA ILE A 171 4.62 -1.26 -4.03
C ILE A 171 5.53 -0.03 -4.26
N MET A 172 6.53 -0.17 -5.13
CA MET A 172 7.48 0.88 -5.52
C MET A 172 7.17 1.44 -6.91
N GLU A 173 7.09 2.77 -7.03
CA GLU A 173 6.92 3.48 -8.31
C GLU A 173 8.11 4.45 -8.52
N PRO A 174 8.97 4.25 -9.55
CA PRO A 174 10.14 5.10 -9.76
C PRO A 174 9.77 6.58 -9.99
N ILE A 175 10.42 7.49 -9.29
CA ILE A 175 10.19 8.94 -9.42
C ILE A 175 10.50 9.40 -10.84
N ARG A 176 11.57 8.90 -11.47
CA ARG A 176 11.88 9.20 -12.88
C ARG A 176 10.73 8.85 -13.84
N ASN A 177 9.93 7.81 -13.55
CA ASN A 177 8.75 7.50 -14.35
C ASN A 177 7.65 8.56 -14.19
N ILE A 178 7.40 9.00 -12.95
CA ILE A 178 6.43 10.07 -12.64
C ILE A 178 6.85 11.40 -13.30
N LEU A 179 8.15 11.72 -13.27
CA LEU A 179 8.71 12.95 -13.81
C LEU A 179 8.78 12.96 -15.35
N ARG A 180 9.08 11.84 -16.00
CA ARG A 180 9.11 11.74 -17.46
C ARG A 180 7.73 11.94 -18.10
N HIS A 181 6.65 11.72 -17.36
CA HIS A 181 5.27 12.00 -17.76
C HIS A 181 4.79 13.43 -17.43
N LYS A 182 5.73 14.36 -17.23
CA LYS A 182 5.45 15.79 -17.13
C LYS A 182 5.71 16.51 -18.44
N LYS A 183 4.97 17.59 -18.67
CA LYS A 183 5.09 18.39 -19.90
C LYS A 183 6.43 19.12 -19.99
N ALA A 184 6.95 19.59 -18.85
CA ALA A 184 8.26 20.25 -18.78
C ALA A 184 9.26 19.37 -18.04
N THR A 185 10.54 19.51 -18.38
CA THR A 185 11.65 18.76 -17.80
C THR A 185 11.75 19.06 -16.29
N VAL A 186 11.72 18.01 -15.46
CA VAL A 186 11.90 18.11 -14.00
C VAL A 186 13.25 17.53 -13.62
N LYS A 187 14.10 18.33 -12.99
CA LYS A 187 15.43 17.88 -12.55
C LYS A 187 15.27 17.01 -11.29
N PHE A 188 15.89 15.83 -11.28
CA PHE A 188 15.90 14.95 -10.11
C PHE A 188 17.32 14.66 -9.63
N TYR A 189 17.57 14.97 -8.36
CA TYR A 189 18.76 14.60 -7.62
C TYR A 189 18.44 13.44 -6.68
N GLU A 190 19.12 12.32 -6.89
CA GLU A 190 19.18 11.22 -5.93
C GLU A 190 20.24 11.59 -4.88
N ALA A 191 19.80 12.29 -3.83
CA ALA A 191 20.65 12.92 -2.83
C ALA A 191 19.87 13.27 -1.56
N GLU A 192 20.53 13.24 -0.40
CA GLU A 192 19.99 13.77 0.85
C GLU A 192 20.15 15.30 0.91
N ALA A 193 19.09 16.00 1.34
CA ALA A 193 19.19 17.41 1.72
C ALA A 193 19.74 17.51 3.15
N THR A 194 21.00 17.93 3.28
CA THR A 194 21.74 17.94 4.55
C THR A 194 21.49 19.21 5.36
N LYS A 195 21.30 20.35 4.68
CA LYS A 195 20.99 21.66 5.28
C LYS A 195 20.09 22.49 4.37
N ILE A 196 19.22 23.29 4.98
CA ILE A 196 18.43 24.32 4.30
C ILE A 196 18.86 25.66 4.89
N ASP A 197 19.40 26.57 4.09
CA ASP A 197 19.67 27.97 4.47
C ASP A 197 18.50 28.82 3.93
N TYR A 198 17.58 29.18 4.83
CA TYR A 198 16.31 29.81 4.43
C TYR A 198 16.47 31.28 4.03
N GLU A 199 17.48 31.97 4.56
CA GLU A 199 17.77 33.38 4.27
C GLU A 199 18.46 33.53 2.92
N LYS A 200 19.48 32.69 2.64
CA LYS A 200 20.15 32.67 1.33
C LYS A 200 19.38 31.90 0.25
N ARG A 201 18.29 31.22 0.64
CA ARG A 201 17.46 30.35 -0.20
C ARG A 201 18.25 29.26 -0.92
N LEU A 202 19.07 28.53 -0.15
CA LEU A 202 19.91 27.42 -0.64
C LEU A 202 19.54 26.10 0.06
N VAL A 203 19.45 25.02 -0.70
CA VAL A 203 19.46 23.64 -0.16
C VAL A 203 20.82 23.02 -0.45
N TYR A 204 21.51 22.59 0.61
CA TYR A 204 22.74 21.81 0.51
C TYR A 204 22.37 20.33 0.34
N ILE A 205 22.95 19.69 -0.68
CA ILE A 205 22.69 18.28 -0.99
C ILE A 205 23.98 17.47 -1.01
N SER A 206 23.88 16.22 -0.56
CA SER A 206 24.93 15.21 -0.62
C SER A 206 24.39 13.95 -1.28
N ASP A 207 25.09 13.46 -2.28
CA ASP A 207 24.93 12.10 -2.80
C ASP A 207 25.45 11.12 -1.74
N ASP A 208 24.60 10.21 -1.27
CA ASP A 208 24.90 9.20 -0.26
C ASP A 208 25.33 7.83 -0.85
N SER A 209 25.28 7.66 -2.18
CA SER A 209 25.71 6.46 -2.92
C SER A 209 27.13 6.00 -2.59
N GLU A 210 27.39 4.70 -2.54
CA GLU A 210 28.78 4.18 -2.44
C GLU A 210 29.63 4.52 -3.67
N ILE A 211 29.00 4.70 -4.83
CA ILE A 211 29.63 5.15 -6.06
C ILE A 211 29.68 6.68 -6.04
N LYS A 212 30.88 7.27 -5.90
CA LYS A 212 31.11 8.72 -5.95
C LYS A 212 31.74 9.14 -7.28
N GLY A 213 31.25 10.24 -7.85
CA GLY A 213 31.97 11.01 -8.88
C GLY A 213 32.75 12.19 -8.27
N ASP A 214 33.42 12.96 -9.13
CA ASP A 214 34.23 14.14 -8.73
C ASP A 214 33.43 15.17 -7.91
N VAL A 215 32.12 15.25 -8.15
CA VAL A 215 31.18 16.09 -7.39
C VAL A 215 30.13 15.19 -6.74
N SER A 216 30.18 15.10 -5.41
CA SER A 216 29.22 14.39 -4.56
C SER A 216 28.42 15.31 -3.63
N HIS A 217 28.79 16.59 -3.55
CA HIS A 217 28.20 17.59 -2.67
C HIS A 217 27.98 18.88 -3.47
N THR A 218 26.82 19.50 -3.36
CA THR A 218 26.54 20.78 -4.05
C THR A 218 25.40 21.57 -3.37
N VAL A 219 25.10 22.75 -3.90
CA VAL A 219 24.00 23.61 -3.45
C VAL A 219 22.99 23.83 -4.57
N VAL A 220 21.71 23.87 -4.21
CA VAL A 220 20.60 24.14 -5.13
C VAL A 220 19.86 25.40 -4.64
N PRO A 221 19.86 26.49 -5.41
CA PRO A 221 19.08 27.68 -5.08
C PRO A 221 17.57 27.44 -5.31
N PHE A 222 16.72 28.19 -4.59
CA PHE A 222 15.27 28.13 -4.76
C PHE A 222 14.59 29.50 -4.67
N ASP A 223 13.51 29.66 -5.43
CA ASP A 223 12.53 30.73 -5.19
C ASP A 223 11.42 30.25 -4.26
N MET A 224 11.03 28.98 -4.40
CA MET A 224 10.00 28.30 -3.63
C MET A 224 10.52 26.94 -3.14
N LEU A 225 10.26 26.59 -1.88
CA LEU A 225 10.69 25.31 -1.29
C LEU A 225 9.50 24.55 -0.69
N VAL A 226 9.38 23.26 -1.01
CA VAL A 226 8.44 22.34 -0.34
C VAL A 226 9.22 21.27 0.41
N VAL A 227 9.09 21.26 1.74
CA VAL A 227 9.68 20.25 2.62
C VAL A 227 8.69 19.09 2.80
N GLY A 228 8.94 17.98 2.10
CA GLY A 228 8.13 16.75 2.16
C GLY A 228 8.94 15.51 2.57
N VAL A 229 9.96 15.70 3.42
CA VAL A 229 10.91 14.65 3.85
C VAL A 229 10.33 13.65 4.86
N GLY A 230 9.15 13.93 5.42
CA GLY A 230 8.50 13.10 6.43
C GLY A 230 9.31 12.95 7.72
N ALA A 231 9.05 11.87 8.45
CA ALA A 231 9.68 11.57 9.74
C ALA A 231 10.67 10.39 9.66
N GLU A 232 11.54 10.30 10.67
CA GLU A 232 12.31 9.10 11.02
C GLU A 232 11.60 8.31 12.16
N ASN A 233 12.06 7.10 12.47
CA ASN A 233 11.53 6.30 13.58
C ASN A 233 11.95 6.89 14.95
N ALA A 234 11.00 7.02 15.88
CA ALA A 234 11.31 7.46 17.24
C ALA A 234 11.66 6.26 18.13
N THR A 235 12.82 6.31 18.78
CA THR A 235 13.22 5.35 19.82
C THR A 235 12.86 5.82 21.23
N PHE A 236 12.35 7.05 21.39
CA PHE A 236 12.05 7.69 22.68
C PHE A 236 13.22 7.74 23.67
N GLY A 237 14.46 7.58 23.19
CA GLY A 237 15.66 7.48 24.03
C GLY A 237 15.85 6.12 24.73
N ILE A 238 15.03 5.11 24.40
CA ILE A 238 15.11 3.77 24.96
C ILE A 238 16.40 3.08 24.46
N PRO A 239 17.33 2.66 25.35
CA PRO A 239 18.58 2.03 24.94
C PRO A 239 18.36 0.69 24.24
N GLY A 240 19.17 0.41 23.20
CA GLY A 240 19.17 -0.86 22.46
C GLY A 240 18.16 -0.93 21.30
N VAL A 241 17.27 0.05 21.14
CA VAL A 241 16.25 0.02 20.07
C VAL A 241 16.88 0.09 18.68
N ARG A 242 17.87 0.97 18.44
CA ARG A 242 18.50 1.08 17.10
C ARG A 242 19.41 -0.11 16.80
N GLU A 243 19.95 -0.71 17.85
CA GLU A 243 20.98 -1.75 17.82
C GLU A 243 20.38 -3.16 17.62
N HIS A 244 19.25 -3.44 18.28
CA HIS A 244 18.72 -4.81 18.39
C HIS A 244 17.29 -5.00 17.83
N SER A 245 16.61 -3.94 17.38
CA SER A 245 15.30 -4.05 16.72
C SER A 245 15.39 -3.89 15.19
N CYS A 246 14.30 -4.25 14.52
CA CYS A 246 14.03 -3.83 13.14
C CYS A 246 12.91 -2.79 13.15
N PHE A 247 13.08 -1.67 12.46
CA PHE A 247 11.98 -0.76 12.17
C PHE A 247 11.10 -1.33 11.05
N LEU A 248 9.98 -0.67 10.74
CA LEU A 248 9.14 -0.98 9.58
C LEU A 248 8.65 0.33 8.95
N LYS A 249 9.55 1.04 8.24
CA LYS A 249 9.29 2.33 7.58
C LYS A 249 9.63 2.31 6.09
N GLU A 250 10.70 1.61 5.70
CA GLU A 250 11.25 1.58 4.33
C GLU A 250 11.36 0.15 3.76
N VAL A 251 11.71 0.02 2.47
CA VAL A 251 11.85 -1.29 1.81
C VAL A 251 12.94 -2.16 2.46
N GLY A 252 14.10 -1.57 2.77
CA GLY A 252 15.20 -2.28 3.41
C GLY A 252 14.85 -2.79 4.82
N ASP A 253 13.94 -2.11 5.54
CA ASP A 253 13.40 -2.61 6.80
C ASP A 253 12.62 -3.90 6.60
N ALA A 254 11.72 -3.94 5.61
CA ALA A 254 10.89 -5.11 5.35
C ALA A 254 11.73 -6.33 4.91
N GLN A 255 12.76 -6.11 4.10
CA GLN A 255 13.74 -7.14 3.73
C GLN A 255 14.55 -7.62 4.95
N LYS A 256 15.00 -6.70 5.82
CA LYS A 256 15.71 -7.04 7.07
C LYS A 256 14.83 -7.86 8.02
N ILE A 257 13.55 -7.53 8.13
CA ILE A 257 12.56 -8.30 8.91
C ILE A 257 12.40 -9.71 8.32
N ARG A 258 12.12 -9.83 7.02
CA ARG A 258 11.96 -11.12 6.32
C ARG A 258 13.16 -12.04 6.55
N LYS A 259 14.37 -11.51 6.33
CA LYS A 259 15.64 -12.21 6.58
C LYS A 259 15.75 -12.66 8.03
N ARG A 260 15.45 -11.78 9.00
CA ARG A 260 15.53 -12.10 10.43
C ARG A 260 14.49 -13.15 10.86
N ILE A 261 13.28 -13.16 10.29
CA ILE A 261 12.28 -14.22 10.55
C ILE A 261 12.88 -15.58 10.16
N MET A 262 13.39 -15.70 8.93
CA MET A 262 13.99 -16.95 8.45
C MET A 262 15.26 -17.32 9.23
N ASP A 263 16.13 -16.36 9.56
CA ASP A 263 17.31 -16.62 10.39
C ASP A 263 16.94 -17.17 11.77
N CYS A 264 15.87 -16.67 12.40
CA CYS A 264 15.38 -17.19 13.67
C CYS A 264 14.84 -18.62 13.55
N VAL A 265 14.08 -18.91 12.48
CA VAL A 265 13.49 -20.22 12.20
C VAL A 265 14.55 -21.28 11.89
N GLU A 266 15.53 -20.96 11.04
CA GLU A 266 16.64 -21.86 10.72
C GLU A 266 17.55 -22.09 11.93
N THR A 267 17.85 -21.04 12.72
CA THR A 267 18.66 -21.18 13.94
C THR A 267 17.95 -22.01 15.01
N ALA A 268 16.63 -21.84 15.17
CA ALA A 268 15.83 -22.66 16.08
C ALA A 268 15.73 -24.14 15.63
N SER A 269 15.91 -24.40 14.34
CA SER A 269 15.94 -25.74 13.75
C SER A 269 17.33 -26.37 13.76
N PHE A 270 18.36 -25.66 14.25
CA PHE A 270 19.72 -26.16 14.29
C PHE A 270 19.88 -27.31 15.29
N LYS A 271 20.78 -28.25 14.98
CA LYS A 271 21.00 -29.45 15.80
C LYS A 271 21.49 -29.08 17.20
N ASP A 272 20.99 -29.83 18.20
CA ASP A 272 21.38 -29.72 19.62
C ASP A 272 21.03 -28.37 20.29
N GLN A 273 20.11 -27.59 19.73
CA GLN A 273 19.60 -26.35 20.33
C GLN A 273 18.73 -26.64 21.57
N THR A 274 18.96 -25.91 22.68
CA THR A 274 18.17 -26.08 23.92
C THR A 274 16.73 -25.57 23.76
N GLU A 275 15.77 -26.19 24.45
CA GLU A 275 14.35 -25.82 24.36
C GLU A 275 14.07 -24.35 24.68
N GLU A 276 14.78 -23.78 25.66
CA GLU A 276 14.63 -22.37 26.07
C GLU A 276 15.05 -21.42 24.96
N GLU A 277 16.12 -21.75 24.24
CA GLU A 277 16.61 -20.93 23.14
C GLU A 277 15.77 -21.13 21.87
N VAL A 278 15.24 -22.34 21.62
CA VAL A 278 14.22 -22.58 20.58
C VAL A 278 12.98 -21.72 20.84
N LYS A 279 12.44 -21.75 22.06
CA LYS A 279 11.30 -20.93 22.49
C LYS A 279 11.59 -19.43 22.36
N ARG A 280 12.80 -18.97 22.72
CA ARG A 280 13.22 -17.58 22.53
C ARG A 280 13.29 -17.20 21.05
N LEU A 281 14.00 -17.98 20.23
CA LEU A 281 14.22 -17.68 18.81
C LEU A 281 12.90 -17.63 18.02
N LEU A 282 11.93 -18.47 18.39
CA LEU A 282 10.61 -18.51 17.75
C LEU A 282 9.59 -17.54 18.38
N HIS A 283 10.00 -16.73 19.36
CA HIS A 283 9.19 -15.64 19.91
C HIS A 283 9.39 -14.35 19.11
N MET A 284 8.32 -13.91 18.45
CA MET A 284 8.30 -12.70 17.63
C MET A 284 7.59 -11.57 18.39
N VAL A 285 8.32 -10.51 18.74
CA VAL A 285 7.78 -9.38 19.50
C VAL A 285 7.59 -8.17 18.58
N VAL A 286 6.39 -7.58 18.62
CA VAL A 286 6.02 -6.37 17.85
C VAL A 286 5.69 -5.26 18.85
N VAL A 287 6.34 -4.09 18.73
CA VAL A 287 6.11 -2.95 19.63
C VAL A 287 5.36 -1.86 18.89
N GLY A 288 4.17 -1.52 19.39
CA GLY A 288 3.25 -0.53 18.83
C GLY A 288 1.96 -1.16 18.31
N GLY A 289 0.87 -1.00 19.04
CA GLY A 289 -0.49 -1.40 18.68
C GLY A 289 -1.20 -0.47 17.70
N GLY A 290 -0.47 0.40 16.99
CA GLY A 290 -1.00 1.15 15.84
C GLY A 290 -1.19 0.24 14.61
N PRO A 291 -1.82 0.74 13.53
CA PRO A 291 -2.12 -0.05 12.34
C PRO A 291 -0.91 -0.85 11.81
N THR A 292 0.26 -0.24 11.69
CA THR A 292 1.48 -0.90 11.20
C THR A 292 1.89 -2.14 12.01
N GLY A 293 1.81 -2.09 13.35
CA GLY A 293 2.18 -3.23 14.19
C GLY A 293 1.09 -4.29 14.26
N VAL A 294 -0.19 -3.89 14.21
CA VAL A 294 -1.34 -4.81 14.13
C VAL A 294 -1.35 -5.55 12.78
N GLU A 295 -1.19 -4.83 11.66
CA GLU A 295 -1.12 -5.42 10.32
C GLU A 295 0.07 -6.37 10.20
N PHE A 296 1.26 -5.99 10.71
CA PHE A 296 2.42 -6.88 10.72
C PHE A 296 2.24 -8.12 11.61
N ALA A 297 1.66 -7.98 12.80
CA ALA A 297 1.40 -9.12 13.68
C ALA A 297 0.42 -10.12 13.03
N GLY A 298 -0.62 -9.63 12.35
CA GLY A 298 -1.55 -10.46 11.58
C GLY A 298 -0.88 -11.16 10.39
N GLU A 299 -0.15 -10.42 9.55
CA GLU A 299 0.60 -10.96 8.42
C GLU A 299 1.60 -12.06 8.85
N LEU A 300 2.32 -11.83 9.96
CA LEU A 300 3.30 -12.77 10.50
C LEU A 300 2.64 -14.06 11.02
N GLN A 301 1.50 -13.95 11.69
CA GLN A 301 0.74 -15.11 12.16
C GLN A 301 0.17 -15.91 10.98
N ASP A 302 -0.31 -15.23 9.93
CA ASP A 302 -0.77 -15.88 8.70
C ASP A 302 0.38 -16.61 7.98
N PHE A 303 1.55 -15.98 7.85
CA PHE A 303 2.74 -16.61 7.26
C PHE A 303 3.16 -17.87 8.02
N PHE A 304 3.04 -17.86 9.35
CA PHE A 304 3.29 -19.04 10.15
C PHE A 304 2.26 -20.15 9.92
N GLU A 305 0.96 -19.90 10.11
CA GLU A 305 -0.09 -20.93 10.03
C GLU A 305 -0.33 -21.42 8.58
N GLU A 306 -0.20 -20.54 7.58
CA GLU A 306 -0.45 -20.87 6.17
C GLU A 306 0.78 -21.41 5.43
N ASP A 307 1.99 -21.03 5.80
CA ASP A 307 3.22 -21.43 5.08
C ASP A 307 4.23 -22.16 5.99
N LEU A 308 4.87 -21.46 6.93
CA LEU A 308 6.04 -22.00 7.68
C LEU A 308 5.72 -23.29 8.44
N ARG A 309 4.57 -23.38 9.09
CA ARG A 309 4.12 -24.56 9.85
C ARG A 309 4.04 -25.83 8.99
N LYS A 310 3.76 -25.70 7.69
CA LYS A 310 3.66 -26.83 6.75
C LYS A 310 5.03 -27.29 6.28
N TRP A 311 5.92 -26.33 5.99
CA TRP A 311 7.26 -26.61 5.46
C TRP A 311 8.27 -26.99 6.54
N ILE A 312 8.09 -26.49 7.77
CA ILE A 312 8.99 -26.70 8.91
C ILE A 312 8.15 -27.12 10.13
N PRO A 313 7.63 -28.36 10.18
CA PRO A 313 6.71 -28.77 11.26
C PRO A 313 7.31 -28.71 12.67
N GLY A 314 8.64 -28.81 12.79
CA GLY A 314 9.35 -28.80 14.09
C GLY A 314 9.25 -27.49 14.88
N ILE A 315 8.93 -26.37 14.24
CA ILE A 315 8.77 -25.07 14.94
C ILE A 315 7.35 -24.85 15.48
N GLN A 316 6.38 -25.72 15.14
CA GLN A 316 4.95 -25.49 15.35
C GLN A 316 4.58 -25.11 16.79
N ASP A 317 5.12 -25.84 17.76
CA ASP A 317 4.67 -25.75 19.16
C ASP A 317 5.36 -24.62 19.94
N ASN A 318 6.35 -23.95 19.32
CA ASN A 318 7.17 -22.91 19.94
C ASN A 318 7.05 -21.53 19.25
N PHE A 319 6.55 -21.46 18.01
CA PHE A 319 6.33 -20.18 17.32
C PHE A 319 5.16 -19.41 17.92
N HIS A 320 5.40 -18.16 18.33
CA HIS A 320 4.36 -17.30 18.89
C HIS A 320 4.66 -15.81 18.69
N VAL A 321 3.60 -15.02 18.52
CA VAL A 321 3.66 -13.58 18.32
C VAL A 321 3.17 -12.85 19.57
N THR A 322 3.86 -11.78 19.97
CA THR A 322 3.42 -10.88 21.05
C THR A 322 3.44 -9.42 20.60
N LEU A 323 2.27 -8.79 20.60
CA LEU A 323 2.08 -7.37 20.33
C LEU A 323 2.11 -6.58 21.66
N VAL A 324 3.07 -5.68 21.81
CA VAL A 324 3.28 -4.84 23.00
C VAL A 324 2.81 -3.42 22.72
N GLU A 325 1.94 -2.89 23.57
CA GLU A 325 1.42 -1.52 23.49
C GLU A 325 1.48 -0.85 24.88
N ALA A 326 1.94 0.40 24.93
CA ALA A 326 2.07 1.18 26.16
C ALA A 326 0.72 1.77 26.61
N LEU A 327 -0.19 2.04 25.67
CA LEU A 327 -1.55 2.49 25.92
C LEU A 327 -2.47 1.34 26.38
N PRO A 328 -3.68 1.64 26.91
CA PRO A 328 -4.62 0.62 27.36
C PRO A 328 -5.19 -0.29 26.26
N ASN A 329 -5.25 0.20 25.01
CA ASN A 329 -5.90 -0.45 23.88
C ASN A 329 -5.00 -0.39 22.64
N ILE A 330 -5.10 -1.40 21.77
CA ILE A 330 -4.60 -1.31 20.39
C ILE A 330 -5.55 -0.47 19.51
N LEU A 331 -5.11 -0.09 18.31
CA LEU A 331 -5.87 0.67 17.31
C LEU A 331 -6.66 1.87 17.88
N PRO A 332 -6.04 2.78 18.66
CA PRO A 332 -6.76 3.81 19.42
C PRO A 332 -7.50 4.87 18.58
N MET A 333 -7.33 4.86 17.24
CA MET A 333 -8.12 5.69 16.31
C MET A 333 -9.43 5.05 15.84
N PHE A 334 -9.68 3.78 16.15
CA PHE A 334 -10.90 3.06 15.77
C PHE A 334 -11.93 3.05 16.91
N SER A 335 -13.20 2.86 16.57
CA SER A 335 -14.27 2.68 17.56
C SER A 335 -14.03 1.47 18.49
N LYS A 336 -14.50 1.57 19.75
CA LYS A 336 -14.32 0.53 20.80
C LYS A 336 -14.75 -0.87 20.34
N GLN A 337 -15.83 -0.97 19.57
CA GLN A 337 -16.32 -2.24 19.01
C GLN A 337 -15.30 -2.90 18.06
N LEU A 338 -14.58 -2.12 17.26
CA LEU A 338 -13.55 -2.64 16.35
C LEU A 338 -12.26 -3.01 17.10
N ILE A 339 -11.94 -2.31 18.18
CA ILE A 339 -10.85 -2.68 19.09
C ILE A 339 -11.16 -4.05 19.72
N GLU A 340 -12.32 -4.20 20.36
CA GLU A 340 -12.77 -5.47 20.99
C GLU A 340 -12.82 -6.63 19.98
N TYR A 341 -13.30 -6.37 18.77
CA TYR A 341 -13.31 -7.36 17.68
C TYR A 341 -11.89 -7.78 17.24
N THR A 342 -10.95 -6.83 17.19
CA THR A 342 -9.55 -7.11 16.85
C THR A 342 -8.87 -7.91 17.95
N GLU A 343 -9.06 -7.53 19.22
CA GLU A 343 -8.53 -8.25 20.38
C GLU A 343 -9.08 -9.68 20.48
N SER A 344 -10.37 -9.88 20.21
CA SER A 344 -10.98 -11.22 20.13
C SER A 344 -10.39 -12.04 18.98
N SER A 345 -10.23 -11.44 17.79
CA SER A 345 -9.64 -12.12 16.62
C SER A 345 -8.18 -12.51 16.87
N PHE A 346 -7.38 -11.63 17.47
CA PHE A 346 -5.98 -11.91 17.81
C PHE A 346 -5.87 -13.07 18.81
N LYS A 347 -6.79 -13.12 19.79
CA LYS A 347 -6.89 -14.24 20.73
C LYS A 347 -7.28 -15.56 20.06
N GLU A 348 -8.18 -15.55 19.08
CA GLU A 348 -8.50 -16.72 18.24
C GLU A 348 -7.26 -17.22 17.48
N GLU A 349 -6.45 -16.30 16.94
CA GLU A 349 -5.21 -16.62 16.19
C GLU A 349 -3.96 -16.77 17.06
N LYS A 350 -4.12 -16.86 18.40
CA LYS A 350 -3.03 -17.03 19.39
C LYS A 350 -1.99 -15.90 19.43
N ILE A 351 -2.28 -14.74 18.86
CA ILE A 351 -1.45 -13.54 18.99
C ILE A 351 -1.65 -12.97 20.39
N THR A 352 -0.58 -12.91 21.19
CA THR A 352 -0.65 -12.38 22.55
C THR A 352 -0.61 -10.86 22.52
N ILE A 353 -1.61 -10.19 23.07
CA ILE A 353 -1.61 -8.72 23.22
C ILE A 353 -1.21 -8.37 24.66
N ARG A 354 -0.21 -7.50 24.79
CA ARG A 354 0.25 -6.91 26.06
C ARG A 354 0.07 -5.38 26.01
N THR A 355 -1.13 -4.91 26.34
CA THR A 355 -1.39 -3.48 26.55
C THR A 355 -0.81 -3.00 27.89
N LYS A 356 -0.79 -1.68 28.12
CA LYS A 356 -0.21 -1.03 29.32
C LYS A 356 1.23 -1.48 29.64
N THR A 357 1.98 -1.88 28.62
CA THR A 357 3.31 -2.48 28.71
C THR A 357 4.30 -1.59 27.97
N MET A 358 5.14 -0.87 28.71
CA MET A 358 6.07 0.13 28.16
C MET A 358 7.49 -0.41 28.17
N VAL A 359 8.08 -0.60 26.99
CA VAL A 359 9.50 -0.98 26.84
C VAL A 359 10.40 0.10 27.47
N LYS A 360 11.38 -0.32 28.27
CA LYS A 360 12.36 0.54 28.97
C LYS A 360 13.79 0.31 28.49
N LYS A 361 14.09 -0.89 27.99
CA LYS A 361 15.39 -1.27 27.44
C LYS A 361 15.22 -2.42 26.46
N VAL A 362 16.07 -2.47 25.44
CA VAL A 362 16.20 -3.60 24.53
C VAL A 362 17.62 -4.18 24.66
N THR A 363 17.74 -5.50 24.62
CA THR A 363 19.01 -6.24 24.53
C THR A 363 18.98 -7.15 23.30
N ASP A 364 20.06 -7.85 22.99
CA ASP A 364 20.14 -8.81 21.88
C ASP A 364 19.21 -10.03 22.03
N LYS A 365 18.76 -10.36 23.25
CA LYS A 365 17.93 -11.55 23.55
C LYS A 365 16.57 -11.28 24.18
N TYR A 366 16.36 -10.12 24.78
CA TYR A 366 15.11 -9.78 25.49
C TYR A 366 14.86 -8.27 25.58
N ILE A 367 13.60 -7.88 25.77
CA ILE A 367 13.22 -6.51 26.18
C ILE A 367 12.93 -6.47 27.68
N GLU A 368 13.26 -5.35 28.32
CA GLU A 368 12.79 -5.01 29.67
C GLU A 368 11.59 -4.08 29.53
N ALA A 369 10.44 -4.45 30.09
CA ALA A 369 9.19 -3.70 29.96
C ALA A 369 8.53 -3.45 31.31
N GLU A 370 8.07 -2.23 31.54
CA GLU A 370 7.26 -1.84 32.68
C GLU A 370 5.79 -2.14 32.37
N VAL A 371 5.22 -3.08 33.10
CA VAL A 371 3.84 -3.58 32.94
C VAL A 371 2.98 -2.98 34.03
N THR A 372 1.88 -2.33 33.66
CA THR A 372 0.90 -1.80 34.64
C THR A 372 -0.22 -2.81 34.86
N LYS A 373 -0.28 -3.39 36.06
CA LYS A 373 -1.28 -4.39 36.46
C LYS A 373 -2.68 -3.81 36.60
N PRO A 374 -3.73 -4.66 36.67
CA PRO A 374 -5.10 -4.24 36.93
C PRO A 374 -5.29 -3.46 38.25
N ASP A 375 -4.46 -3.71 39.25
CA ASP A 375 -4.43 -2.99 40.54
C ASP A 375 -3.69 -1.64 40.50
N GLY A 376 -3.13 -1.27 39.33
CA GLY A 376 -2.34 -0.05 39.12
C GLY A 376 -0.88 -0.16 39.53
N THR A 377 -0.43 -1.29 40.10
CA THR A 377 0.98 -1.51 40.39
C THR A 377 1.80 -1.69 39.11
N LYS A 378 3.10 -1.39 39.20
CA LYS A 378 4.03 -1.48 38.07
C LYS A 378 5.12 -2.48 38.39
N GLU A 379 5.37 -3.41 37.48
CA GLU A 379 6.48 -4.36 37.57
C GLU A 379 7.35 -4.30 36.32
N LEU A 380 8.64 -4.63 36.48
CA LEU A 380 9.57 -4.76 35.37
C LEU A 380 9.68 -6.24 34.98
N GLU A 381 9.20 -6.57 33.79
CA GLU A 381 9.31 -7.91 33.22
C GLU A 381 10.40 -7.98 32.15
N LYS A 382 10.96 -9.19 31.98
CA LYS A 382 11.82 -9.53 30.84
C LYS A 382 11.03 -10.39 29.88
N ILE A 383 10.92 -9.93 28.63
CA ILE A 383 10.26 -10.67 27.54
C ILE A 383 11.37 -11.08 26.56
N PRO A 384 11.76 -12.38 26.52
CA PRO A 384 12.69 -12.89 25.52
C PRO A 384 12.18 -12.66 24.10
N TYR A 385 13.05 -12.67 23.09
CA TYR A 385 12.62 -12.65 21.69
C TYR A 385 13.71 -13.17 20.74
N GLY A 386 13.32 -13.59 19.54
CA GLY A 386 14.21 -13.85 18.39
C GLY A 386 14.20 -12.69 17.40
N LEU A 387 13.00 -12.18 17.09
CA LEU A 387 12.77 -10.95 16.35
C LEU A 387 12.05 -9.91 17.22
N LEU A 388 12.52 -8.66 17.16
CA LEU A 388 11.83 -7.49 17.69
C LEU A 388 11.57 -6.49 16.56
N VAL A 389 10.30 -6.18 16.29
CA VAL A 389 9.89 -5.14 15.33
C VAL A 389 9.37 -3.92 16.06
N TRP A 390 9.99 -2.77 15.80
CA TRP A 390 9.64 -1.48 16.39
C TRP A 390 8.76 -0.67 15.43
N ALA A 391 7.43 -0.81 15.58
CA ALA A 391 6.40 -0.23 14.73
C ALA A 391 5.71 1.00 15.35
N THR A 392 6.41 1.73 16.24
CA THR A 392 5.86 2.90 16.95
C THR A 392 6.74 4.14 16.86
N GLY A 393 6.10 5.31 16.90
CA GLY A 393 6.75 6.61 17.05
C GLY A 393 7.36 7.21 15.79
N ASN A 394 7.02 8.46 15.51
CA ASN A 394 7.66 9.31 14.50
C ASN A 394 8.53 10.36 15.20
N ALA A 395 9.72 10.63 14.68
CA ALA A 395 10.63 11.68 15.12
C ALA A 395 11.04 12.60 13.96
N VAL A 396 11.37 13.85 14.29
CA VAL A 396 11.73 14.89 13.31
C VAL A 396 13.13 14.64 12.74
N ARG A 397 13.30 14.62 11.41
CA ARG A 397 14.62 14.46 10.76
C ARG A 397 15.57 15.62 11.05
N ASN A 398 16.88 15.36 11.06
CA ASN A 398 17.89 16.37 11.44
C ASN A 398 17.86 17.65 10.58
N VAL A 399 17.69 17.56 9.26
CA VAL A 399 17.54 18.74 8.38
C VAL A 399 16.33 19.61 8.76
N VAL A 400 15.26 19.00 9.31
CA VAL A 400 14.08 19.73 9.78
C VAL A 400 14.32 20.33 11.17
N LYS A 401 15.02 19.61 12.07
CA LYS A 401 15.47 20.15 13.37
C LYS A 401 16.37 21.39 13.18
N ASP A 402 17.29 21.33 12.21
CA ASP A 402 18.19 22.43 11.84
C ASP A 402 17.39 23.64 11.34
N LEU A 403 16.52 23.47 10.34
CA LEU A 403 15.65 24.55 9.83
C LEU A 403 14.76 25.17 10.93
N MET A 404 14.19 24.35 11.82
CA MET A 404 13.43 24.83 12.98
C MET A 404 14.27 25.66 13.96
N SER A 405 15.58 25.42 14.05
CA SER A 405 16.47 26.19 14.92
C SER A 405 16.83 27.56 14.33
N GLN A 406 16.82 27.69 13.00
CA GLN A 406 17.12 28.93 12.29
C GLN A 406 15.96 29.94 12.33
N ILE A 407 14.70 29.47 12.29
CA ILE A 407 13.51 30.33 12.17
C ILE A 407 12.93 30.69 13.55
N PRO A 408 12.92 31.96 14.00
CA PRO A 408 12.46 32.34 15.35
C PRO A 408 11.01 31.92 15.67
N ALA A 409 10.11 31.96 14.68
CA ALA A 409 8.72 31.53 14.83
C ALA A 409 8.55 30.01 15.09
N GLN A 410 9.59 29.21 14.83
CA GLN A 410 9.61 27.76 15.06
C GLN A 410 10.14 27.37 16.45
N LYS A 411 10.62 28.33 17.27
CA LYS A 411 11.26 28.10 18.59
C LYS A 411 10.48 27.18 19.55
N ASN A 412 9.15 27.24 19.53
CA ASN A 412 8.28 26.42 20.39
C ASN A 412 7.83 25.11 19.73
N SER A 413 8.13 24.90 18.45
CA SER A 413 7.79 23.67 17.76
C SER A 413 8.71 22.52 18.18
N ARG A 414 8.16 21.30 18.22
CA ARG A 414 8.85 20.08 18.71
C ARG A 414 8.61 18.84 17.87
N ARG A 415 7.49 18.77 17.14
CA ARG A 415 7.03 17.59 16.38
C ARG A 415 7.20 17.71 14.85
N GLY A 416 7.71 18.84 14.36
CA GLY A 416 7.85 19.16 12.93
C GLY A 416 7.85 20.68 12.72
N LEU A 417 7.74 21.13 11.47
CA LEU A 417 7.57 22.54 11.12
C LEU A 417 6.14 22.98 11.40
N ALA A 418 5.94 23.98 12.26
CA ALA A 418 4.63 24.60 12.44
C ALA A 418 4.26 25.39 11.18
N VAL A 419 3.10 25.07 10.60
CA VAL A 419 2.60 25.71 9.38
C VAL A 419 1.29 26.45 9.62
N ASN A 420 0.95 27.38 8.73
CA ASN A 420 -0.36 28.03 8.68
C ASN A 420 -1.40 27.19 7.89
N GLU A 421 -2.61 27.70 7.76
CA GLU A 421 -3.72 27.06 7.03
C GLU A 421 -3.49 26.91 5.50
N PHE A 422 -2.46 27.56 4.94
CA PHE A 422 -2.01 27.39 3.56
C PHE A 422 -0.75 26.50 3.45
N LEU A 423 -0.38 25.84 4.55
CA LEU A 423 0.79 24.96 4.70
C LEU A 423 2.15 25.68 4.55
N VAL A 424 2.17 27.01 4.63
CA VAL A 424 3.40 27.82 4.68
C VAL A 424 4.04 27.66 6.06
N VAL A 425 5.35 27.48 6.14
CA VAL A 425 6.11 27.39 7.39
C VAL A 425 6.06 28.75 8.10
N ASN A 426 5.56 28.76 9.34
CA ASN A 426 5.42 30.00 10.11
C ASN A 426 6.78 30.71 10.26
N GLY A 427 6.80 32.01 9.97
CA GLY A 427 8.03 32.81 9.90
C GLY A 427 8.69 32.87 8.51
N THR A 428 8.04 32.34 7.47
CA THR A 428 8.50 32.38 6.07
C THR A 428 7.35 32.72 5.12
N GLU A 429 7.67 33.12 3.89
CA GLU A 429 6.69 33.42 2.84
C GLU A 429 6.72 32.42 1.68
N ASN A 430 7.88 31.79 1.44
CA ASN A 430 8.18 30.97 0.27
C ASN A 430 8.62 29.53 0.60
N ILE A 431 8.36 29.08 1.83
CA ILE A 431 8.64 27.71 2.27
C ILE A 431 7.36 27.06 2.77
N TRP A 432 7.03 25.89 2.23
CA TRP A 432 5.89 25.07 2.60
C TRP A 432 6.37 23.74 3.19
N ALA A 433 5.56 23.10 4.04
CA ALA A 433 5.83 21.75 4.53
C ALA A 433 4.58 20.85 4.44
N VAL A 434 4.78 19.57 4.12
CA VAL A 434 3.70 18.58 3.93
C VAL A 434 4.04 17.20 4.51
N GLY A 435 3.01 16.48 4.98
CA GLY A 435 3.14 15.17 5.61
C GLY A 435 3.85 15.21 6.97
N ASP A 436 4.41 14.08 7.39
CA ASP A 436 4.92 13.84 8.75
C ASP A 436 6.00 14.84 9.26
N CYS A 437 6.58 15.69 8.40
CA CYS A 437 7.50 16.76 8.82
C CYS A 437 6.82 18.10 9.14
N ALA A 438 5.52 18.26 8.86
CA ALA A 438 4.72 19.43 9.22
C ALA A 438 3.87 19.16 10.48
N ILE A 439 3.60 20.20 11.26
CA ILE A 439 2.57 20.18 12.32
C ILE A 439 1.33 20.88 11.79
N THR A 440 0.34 20.08 11.42
CA THR A 440 -1.03 20.53 11.17
C THR A 440 -1.96 20.08 12.30
N ASN A 441 -3.25 20.39 12.22
CA ASN A 441 -4.27 19.93 13.17
C ASN A 441 -4.69 18.47 12.94
N TYR A 442 -3.96 17.71 12.12
CA TYR A 442 -4.35 16.39 11.63
C TYR A 442 -3.30 15.32 11.96
N ALA A 443 -3.70 14.04 11.92
CA ALA A 443 -2.80 12.93 12.22
C ALA A 443 -1.78 12.70 11.09
N PRO A 444 -0.51 12.37 11.42
CA PRO A 444 0.54 12.09 10.43
C PRO A 444 0.22 10.79 9.69
N THR A 445 -0.44 10.92 8.54
CA THR A 445 -0.95 9.80 7.75
C THR A 445 -0.74 10.03 6.25
N ALA A 446 -0.62 8.93 5.50
CA ALA A 446 -0.58 8.94 4.04
C ALA A 446 -1.76 9.71 3.41
N GLN A 447 -2.95 9.63 4.01
CA GLN A 447 -4.16 10.30 3.52
C GLN A 447 -4.08 11.82 3.69
N VAL A 448 -3.64 12.31 4.87
CA VAL A 448 -3.41 13.74 5.13
C VAL A 448 -2.32 14.27 4.19
N ALA A 449 -1.14 13.64 4.16
CA ALA A 449 -0.03 14.04 3.28
C ALA A 449 -0.46 14.09 1.80
N SER A 450 -1.25 13.12 1.33
CA SER A 450 -1.80 13.11 -0.03
C SER A 450 -2.69 14.32 -0.32
N GLN A 451 -3.54 14.71 0.63
CA GLN A 451 -4.46 15.83 0.47
C GLN A 451 -3.73 17.18 0.54
N GLU A 452 -2.74 17.30 1.42
CA GLU A 452 -1.84 18.46 1.54
C GLU A 452 -1.05 18.69 0.24
N GLY A 453 -0.38 17.66 -0.30
CA GLY A 453 0.32 17.77 -1.58
C GLY A 453 -0.63 18.11 -2.74
N ALA A 454 -1.82 17.51 -2.78
CA ALA A 454 -2.86 17.83 -3.76
C ALA A 454 -3.50 19.22 -3.58
N PHE A 455 -3.39 19.81 -2.40
CA PHE A 455 -3.77 21.19 -2.13
C PHE A 455 -2.69 22.14 -2.65
N LEU A 456 -1.42 21.94 -2.28
CA LEU A 456 -0.31 22.75 -2.79
C LEU A 456 -0.21 22.76 -4.32
N ALA A 457 -0.44 21.62 -4.98
CA ALA A 457 -0.48 21.58 -6.44
C ALA A 457 -1.53 22.53 -7.05
N ARG A 458 -2.72 22.58 -6.44
CA ARG A 458 -3.78 23.50 -6.88
C ARG A 458 -3.44 24.94 -6.54
N LEU A 459 -2.86 25.18 -5.37
CA LEU A 459 -2.39 26.49 -4.91
C LEU A 459 -1.37 27.06 -5.90
N PHE A 460 -0.29 26.33 -6.19
CA PHE A 460 0.77 26.78 -7.09
C PHE A 460 0.27 26.97 -8.53
N ASN A 461 -0.49 26.03 -9.09
CA ASN A 461 -1.11 26.22 -10.41
C ASN A 461 -2.03 27.45 -10.48
N THR A 462 -2.64 27.85 -9.36
CA THR A 462 -3.48 29.06 -9.27
C THR A 462 -2.62 30.32 -9.10
N MET A 463 -1.56 30.27 -8.27
CA MET A 463 -0.60 31.36 -8.10
C MET A 463 0.07 31.71 -9.44
N ALA A 464 0.63 30.73 -10.16
CA ALA A 464 1.23 30.96 -11.47
C ALA A 464 0.25 31.59 -12.47
N LYS A 465 -1.00 31.14 -12.49
CA LYS A 465 -2.04 31.72 -13.35
C LYS A 465 -2.38 33.16 -12.96
N THR A 466 -2.45 33.46 -11.67
CA THR A 466 -2.67 34.83 -11.16
C THR A 466 -1.49 35.73 -11.55
N GLU A 467 -0.26 35.31 -11.29
CA GLU A 467 0.96 36.06 -11.61
C GLU A 467 1.09 36.33 -13.12
N ALA A 468 0.81 35.34 -13.98
CA ALA A 468 0.82 35.52 -15.43
C ALA A 468 -0.23 36.55 -15.91
N LEU A 469 -1.45 36.50 -15.34
CA LEU A 469 -2.50 37.48 -15.66
C LEU A 469 -2.15 38.90 -15.17
N GLU A 470 -1.50 39.02 -14.02
CA GLU A 470 -1.03 40.31 -13.48
C GLU A 470 0.13 40.89 -14.32
N GLU A 471 1.05 40.04 -14.80
CA GLU A 471 2.12 40.45 -15.70
C GLU A 471 1.60 40.86 -17.09
N GLU A 472 0.66 40.11 -17.67
CA GLU A 472 -0.04 40.50 -18.90
C GLU A 472 -0.77 41.84 -18.72
N LEU A 473 -1.50 42.04 -17.62
CA LEU A 473 -2.18 43.30 -17.32
C LEU A 473 -1.20 44.47 -17.19
N LYS A 474 -0.02 44.25 -16.59
CA LYS A 474 1.04 45.26 -16.49
C LYS A 474 1.59 45.62 -17.88
N LYS A 475 1.87 44.62 -18.74
CA LYS A 475 2.34 44.84 -20.12
C LYS A 475 1.31 45.61 -20.95
N LEU A 476 0.04 45.19 -20.90
CA LEU A 476 -1.06 45.86 -21.60
C LEU A 476 -1.27 47.29 -21.10
N SER A 477 -1.13 47.54 -19.79
CA SER A 477 -1.25 48.90 -19.23
C SER A 477 -0.14 49.84 -19.71
N VAL A 478 1.07 49.35 -19.97
CA VAL A 478 2.15 50.15 -20.57
C VAL A 478 1.87 50.37 -22.06
N ALA A 479 1.52 49.31 -22.79
CA ALA A 479 1.17 49.41 -24.22
C ALA A 479 -0.01 50.38 -24.48
N GLN A 480 -0.97 50.46 -23.56
CA GLN A 480 -2.09 51.40 -23.63
C GLN A 480 -1.63 52.87 -23.51
N GLN A 481 -0.62 53.15 -22.68
CA GLN A 481 -0.04 54.49 -22.50
C GLN A 481 0.80 54.92 -23.72
N GLU A 482 1.48 53.97 -24.36
CA GLU A 482 2.32 54.19 -25.55
C GLU A 482 1.51 54.20 -26.87
N ALA A 483 0.23 53.85 -26.83
CA ALA A 483 -0.65 53.75 -28.00
C ALA A 483 -0.86 55.11 -28.69
N LYS A 484 -0.37 55.21 -29.94
CA LYS A 484 -0.39 56.43 -30.77
C LYS A 484 -1.77 56.84 -31.30
N ASN A 485 -2.66 55.87 -31.51
CA ASN A 485 -3.99 56.07 -32.09
C ASN A 485 -5.08 55.59 -31.12
N ASP A 486 -6.24 56.24 -31.12
CA ASP A 486 -7.32 55.93 -30.18
C ASP A 486 -7.99 54.56 -30.44
N GLU A 487 -8.00 54.07 -31.68
CA GLU A 487 -8.49 52.73 -32.02
C GLU A 487 -7.68 51.64 -31.32
N ALA A 488 -6.35 51.65 -31.48
CA ALA A 488 -5.45 50.72 -30.79
C ALA A 488 -5.55 50.84 -29.25
N ARG A 489 -5.75 52.06 -28.73
CA ARG A 489 -5.96 52.27 -27.28
C ARG A 489 -7.26 51.64 -26.78
N ASN A 490 -8.31 51.64 -27.61
CA ASN A 490 -9.61 51.01 -27.30
C ASN A 490 -9.56 49.48 -27.38
N GLU A 491 -8.82 48.92 -28.34
CA GLU A 491 -8.58 47.47 -28.44
C GLU A 491 -7.82 46.94 -27.21
N ILE A 492 -6.69 47.58 -26.85
CA ILE A 492 -5.92 47.22 -25.65
C ILE A 492 -6.78 47.36 -24.38
N PHE A 493 -7.65 48.37 -24.30
CA PHE A 493 -8.59 48.52 -23.17
C PHE A 493 -9.61 47.37 -23.09
N ALA A 494 -10.08 46.85 -24.23
CA ALA A 494 -10.95 45.68 -24.27
C ALA A 494 -10.23 44.42 -23.76
N GLU A 495 -8.97 44.21 -24.15
CA GLU A 495 -8.12 43.11 -23.65
C GLU A 495 -7.86 43.22 -22.15
N ILE A 496 -7.50 44.41 -21.64
CA ILE A 496 -7.34 44.67 -20.20
C ILE A 496 -8.62 44.30 -19.44
N LYS A 497 -9.79 44.73 -19.94
CA LYS A 497 -11.09 44.41 -19.35
C LYS A 497 -11.38 42.91 -19.36
N GLU A 498 -10.96 42.19 -20.39
CA GLU A 498 -11.06 40.74 -20.47
C GLU A 498 -10.14 40.05 -19.46
N ARG A 499 -8.85 40.42 -19.40
CA ARG A 499 -7.88 39.87 -18.44
C ARG A 499 -8.25 40.15 -17.00
N GLN A 500 -8.74 41.36 -16.68
CA GLN A 500 -9.35 41.65 -15.38
C GLN A 500 -10.59 40.80 -15.07
N ARG A 501 -11.36 40.37 -16.08
CA ARG A 501 -12.49 39.45 -15.91
C ARG A 501 -12.01 38.02 -15.69
N GLN A 502 -10.93 37.59 -16.36
CA GLN A 502 -10.28 36.30 -16.13
C GLN A 502 -9.62 36.21 -14.75
N LEU A 503 -8.96 37.27 -14.29
CA LEU A 503 -8.38 37.39 -12.95
C LEU A 503 -9.47 37.28 -11.87
N ARG A 504 -10.54 38.07 -11.98
CA ARG A 504 -11.73 37.97 -11.07
C ARG A 504 -12.44 36.62 -11.11
N ARG A 505 -12.29 35.84 -12.18
CA ARG A 505 -12.81 34.47 -12.31
C ARG A 505 -11.85 33.40 -11.79
N THR A 506 -10.58 33.74 -11.57
CA THR A 506 -9.58 32.82 -11.03
C THR A 506 -9.89 32.65 -9.55
N LYS A 507 -10.53 31.52 -9.23
CA LYS A 507 -11.05 31.22 -7.89
C LYS A 507 -9.90 31.20 -6.89
N GLN A 508 -9.88 32.16 -5.97
CA GLN A 508 -9.00 32.11 -4.81
C GLN A 508 -9.22 30.79 -4.07
N ILE A 509 -8.11 30.12 -3.78
CA ILE A 509 -8.13 28.87 -3.01
C ILE A 509 -8.21 29.26 -1.54
N GLY A 510 -9.26 28.78 -0.86
CA GLY A 510 -9.40 28.92 0.59
C GLY A 510 -8.40 28.04 1.34
N PRO A 511 -8.40 28.10 2.68
CA PRO A 511 -7.48 27.33 3.51
C PRO A 511 -7.58 25.82 3.29
N PHE A 512 -6.51 25.10 3.62
CA PHE A 512 -6.49 23.65 3.58
C PHE A 512 -7.50 23.07 4.58
N GLN A 513 -8.38 22.21 4.07
CA GLN A 513 -9.32 21.45 4.88
C GLN A 513 -9.14 19.97 4.56
N TYR A 514 -8.76 19.19 5.56
CA TYR A 514 -8.67 17.74 5.47
C TYR A 514 -10.06 17.10 5.45
N SER A 515 -10.28 16.18 4.51
CA SER A 515 -11.46 15.32 4.44
C SER A 515 -11.06 13.92 4.89
N HIS A 516 -11.48 13.52 6.09
CA HIS A 516 -11.27 12.15 6.56
C HIS A 516 -12.12 11.18 5.74
N GLN A 517 -11.48 10.20 5.09
CA GLN A 517 -12.16 9.22 4.22
C GLN A 517 -12.35 7.86 4.91
N GLY A 518 -12.13 7.81 6.23
CA GLY A 518 -12.11 6.59 7.03
C GLY A 518 -10.72 6.05 7.32
N SER A 519 -10.69 5.06 8.20
CA SER A 519 -9.51 4.29 8.64
C SER A 519 -9.69 2.81 8.33
N LEU A 520 -8.60 2.14 7.99
CA LEU A 520 -8.57 0.74 7.55
C LEU A 520 -7.35 0.05 8.17
N ALA A 521 -7.51 -1.20 8.63
CA ALA A 521 -6.41 -2.04 9.08
C ALA A 521 -6.68 -3.52 8.80
N TYR A 522 -5.69 -4.23 8.26
CA TYR A 522 -5.68 -5.69 8.23
C TYR A 522 -5.45 -6.28 9.64
N ILE A 523 -6.07 -7.42 9.96
CA ILE A 523 -6.00 -8.04 11.30
C ILE A 523 -5.74 -9.56 11.26
N GLY A 524 -5.14 -10.07 10.18
CA GLY A 524 -4.89 -11.49 9.98
C GLY A 524 -6.08 -12.27 9.39
N LYS A 525 -5.82 -13.49 8.92
CA LYS A 525 -6.80 -14.52 8.49
C LYS A 525 -7.90 -14.04 7.54
N GLU A 526 -7.53 -13.27 6.53
CA GLU A 526 -8.48 -12.68 5.58
C GLU A 526 -9.59 -11.86 6.28
N ARG A 527 -9.28 -11.21 7.41
CA ARG A 527 -10.14 -10.28 8.16
C ARG A 527 -9.50 -8.88 8.18
N ALA A 528 -10.33 -7.85 8.13
CA ALA A 528 -9.92 -6.46 8.31
C ALA A 528 -10.95 -5.70 9.15
N VAL A 529 -10.56 -4.54 9.68
CA VAL A 529 -11.46 -3.55 10.28
C VAL A 529 -11.48 -2.27 9.45
N ALA A 530 -12.66 -1.66 9.37
CA ALA A 530 -12.91 -0.41 8.66
C ALA A 530 -13.80 0.50 9.50
N ASP A 531 -13.44 1.77 9.58
CA ASP A 531 -14.24 2.83 10.17
C ASP A 531 -14.38 3.93 9.11
N ILE A 532 -15.53 4.01 8.44
CA ILE A 532 -15.73 4.84 7.24
C ILE A 532 -16.77 5.92 7.50
N SER A 533 -16.39 7.19 7.35
CA SER A 533 -17.34 8.31 7.39
C SER A 533 -18.24 8.32 6.15
N TRP A 534 -19.55 8.21 6.35
CA TRP A 534 -20.56 8.16 5.29
C TRP A 534 -21.75 9.08 5.60
N VAL A 535 -21.95 10.10 4.75
CA VAL A 535 -23.01 11.12 4.81
C VAL A 535 -23.04 11.93 6.11
N SER A 536 -23.49 11.32 7.21
CA SER A 536 -23.70 11.97 8.52
C SER A 536 -23.31 11.10 9.72
N GLY A 537 -22.68 9.93 9.49
CA GLY A 537 -22.22 9.03 10.54
C GLY A 537 -21.00 8.21 10.13
N ASN A 538 -20.48 7.42 11.06
CA ASN A 538 -19.38 6.49 10.81
C ASN A 538 -19.92 5.05 10.72
N ILE A 539 -19.49 4.32 9.70
CA ILE A 539 -19.78 2.89 9.51
C ILE A 539 -18.57 2.10 10.00
N ALA A 540 -18.69 1.54 11.19
CA ALA A 540 -17.75 0.56 11.74
C ALA A 540 -18.09 -0.85 11.19
N SER A 541 -17.11 -1.54 10.62
CA SER A 541 -17.28 -2.89 10.07
C SER A 541 -16.03 -3.75 10.26
N GLY A 542 -16.21 -5.05 10.47
CA GLY A 542 -15.11 -6.01 10.69
C GLY A 542 -15.37 -7.36 10.04
N GLY A 543 -14.30 -8.04 9.62
CA GLY A 543 -14.33 -9.42 9.11
C GLY A 543 -14.02 -9.56 7.62
N THR A 544 -14.43 -10.68 7.02
CA THR A 544 -13.97 -11.08 5.67
C THR A 544 -14.54 -10.24 4.53
N MET A 545 -15.78 -9.75 4.65
CA MET A 545 -16.31 -8.80 3.66
C MET A 545 -15.54 -7.45 3.73
N THR A 546 -15.17 -7.02 4.94
CA THR A 546 -14.33 -5.85 5.18
C THR A 546 -12.92 -6.04 4.63
N TYR A 547 -12.36 -7.26 4.69
CA TYR A 547 -11.09 -7.60 4.05
C TYR A 547 -11.15 -7.50 2.52
N LEU A 548 -12.22 -7.98 1.88
CA LEU A 548 -12.41 -7.80 0.44
C LEU A 548 -12.54 -6.31 0.06
N PHE A 549 -13.21 -5.52 0.90
CA PHE A 549 -13.24 -4.06 0.76
C PHE A 549 -11.85 -3.43 0.94
N TRP A 550 -11.09 -3.81 1.97
CA TRP A 550 -9.71 -3.35 2.22
C TRP A 550 -8.81 -3.61 0.99
N ARG A 551 -8.83 -4.83 0.44
CA ARG A 551 -8.06 -5.17 -0.78
C ARG A 551 -8.46 -4.28 -1.96
N SER A 552 -9.76 -4.11 -2.19
CA SER A 552 -10.29 -3.27 -3.27
C SER A 552 -9.89 -1.80 -3.12
N ALA A 553 -10.04 -1.25 -1.91
CA ALA A 553 -9.68 0.12 -1.57
C ALA A 553 -8.18 0.36 -1.78
N TYR A 554 -7.31 -0.48 -1.20
CA TYR A 554 -5.86 -0.32 -1.30
C TYR A 554 -5.38 -0.48 -2.75
N LEU A 555 -5.91 -1.47 -3.49
CA LEU A 555 -5.63 -1.64 -4.92
C LEU A 555 -6.05 -0.40 -5.74
N SER A 556 -7.17 0.23 -5.40
CA SER A 556 -7.57 1.48 -6.06
C SER A 556 -6.63 2.66 -5.76
N MET A 557 -6.11 2.74 -4.52
CA MET A 557 -5.23 3.80 -4.02
C MET A 557 -3.78 3.69 -4.52
N VAL A 558 -3.30 2.50 -4.87
CA VAL A 558 -1.96 2.28 -5.45
C VAL A 558 -1.72 3.21 -6.66
N PHE A 559 -0.54 3.82 -6.73
CA PHE A 559 -0.33 5.07 -7.47
C PHE A 559 -0.29 4.96 -9.00
N SER A 560 0.10 3.79 -9.54
CA SER A 560 0.25 3.55 -10.98
C SER A 560 -0.50 2.28 -11.40
N ALA A 561 -0.91 2.20 -12.68
CA ALA A 561 -1.56 1.01 -13.21
C ALA A 561 -0.64 -0.23 -13.18
N ARG A 562 0.68 -0.02 -13.33
CA ARG A 562 1.70 -1.07 -13.21
C ARG A 562 1.68 -1.68 -11.81
N ASN A 563 1.81 -0.87 -10.76
CA ASN A 563 1.79 -1.39 -9.38
C ASN A 563 0.48 -2.10 -9.04
N ARG A 564 -0.66 -1.63 -9.55
CA ARG A 564 -1.95 -2.33 -9.35
C ARG A 564 -1.93 -3.74 -9.94
N ILE A 565 -1.47 -3.89 -11.18
CA ILE A 565 -1.36 -5.20 -11.82
C ILE A 565 -0.39 -6.10 -11.04
N LEU A 566 0.75 -5.55 -10.59
CA LEU A 566 1.74 -6.29 -9.81
C LEU A 566 1.19 -6.77 -8.46
N VAL A 567 0.61 -5.88 -7.64
CA VAL A 567 -0.02 -6.24 -6.35
C VAL A 567 -1.15 -7.27 -6.53
N ALA A 568 -2.01 -7.10 -7.54
CA ALA A 568 -3.04 -8.08 -7.84
C ALA A 568 -2.46 -9.44 -8.28
N THR A 569 -1.34 -9.44 -9.00
CA THR A 569 -0.63 -10.66 -9.41
C THR A 569 0.04 -11.34 -8.23
N ASP A 570 0.65 -10.60 -7.31
CA ASP A 570 1.25 -11.15 -6.08
C ASP A 570 0.19 -11.82 -5.21
N TRP A 571 -0.93 -11.14 -5.00
CA TRP A 571 -2.10 -11.69 -4.32
C TRP A 571 -2.66 -12.96 -4.95
N ILE A 572 -2.64 -13.08 -6.28
CA ILE A 572 -3.08 -14.28 -6.99
C ILE A 572 -2.03 -15.39 -6.86
N LYS A 573 -0.74 -15.09 -7.05
CA LYS A 573 0.37 -16.05 -6.86
C LYS A 573 0.33 -16.63 -5.45
N ALA A 574 0.27 -15.79 -4.43
CA ALA A 574 0.25 -16.23 -3.04
C ALA A 574 -0.95 -17.14 -2.72
N LYS A 575 -2.13 -16.87 -3.28
CA LYS A 575 -3.31 -17.73 -3.07
C LYS A 575 -3.25 -19.06 -3.82
N ILE A 576 -2.49 -19.15 -4.93
CA ILE A 576 -2.35 -20.37 -5.74
C ILE A 576 -1.16 -21.24 -5.28
N PHE A 577 -0.04 -20.61 -4.91
CA PHE A 577 1.25 -21.29 -4.68
C PHE A 577 1.74 -21.22 -3.22
N GLY A 578 1.10 -20.45 -2.34
CA GLY A 578 1.64 -20.06 -1.04
C GLY A 578 2.49 -18.79 -1.11
N ARG A 579 2.89 -18.23 0.04
CA ARG A 579 3.87 -17.13 0.07
C ARG A 579 5.25 -17.66 -0.28
N ASP A 580 6.12 -16.81 -0.80
CA ASP A 580 7.51 -17.17 -0.96
C ASP A 580 8.16 -17.32 0.44
N VAL A 581 8.85 -18.43 0.69
CA VAL A 581 9.57 -18.72 1.95
C VAL A 581 11.09 -18.52 1.83
N SER A 582 11.59 -18.02 0.69
CA SER A 582 12.99 -17.61 0.51
C SER A 582 13.43 -16.57 1.55
N ARG A 583 14.74 -16.53 1.86
CA ARG A 583 15.31 -15.51 2.76
C ARG A 583 15.33 -14.10 2.14
N GLU A 584 15.47 -14.01 0.82
CA GLU A 584 15.76 -12.80 0.05
C GLU A 584 14.78 -12.62 -1.11
#